data_AF-A0A7W1DY15-F1
#
_entry.id   AF-A0A7W1DY15-F1
#
_cell.length_a   1.000
_cell.length_b   1.000
_cell.length_c   1.000
_cell.angle_alpha   90.00
_cell.angle_beta   90.00
_cell.angle_gamma   90.00
#
_symmetry.space_group_name_H-M   'P 1'
#
loop_
_entity.id
_entity.type
_entity.pdbx_description
1 polymer ?
#
loop_
_entity_poly.entity_id
_entity_poly.type
_entity_poly.pdbx_seq_one_letter_code
_entity_poly.pdbx_strand_id
1 'polypeptide(L)' 'PADHYVLVEDKPELLTSVRGRLGSRLTTVLIRQGRYAAMVPTGGWDGADITLDQIGDLCALNLADFWLR' A
#
# COMPACT_ATOMS: atom_id res chain seq x y z
N PRO A 1 13.90 -0.61 16.42
CA PRO A 1 13.06 -0.25 15.26
C PRO A 1 13.30 -1.26 14.13
N ALA A 2 12.35 -1.46 13.21
CA ALA A 2 12.54 -2.34 12.05
C ALA A 2 13.24 -1.58 10.91
N ASP A 3 13.96 -2.30 10.06
CA ASP A 3 14.66 -1.70 8.91
C ASP A 3 13.66 -1.20 7.84
N HIS A 4 12.55 -1.93 7.67
CA HIS A 4 11.51 -1.64 6.68
C HIS A 4 10.11 -1.95 7.23
N TYR A 5 9.12 -1.24 6.71
CA TYR A 5 7.71 -1.35 7.08
C TYR A 5 6.86 -1.57 5.82
N VAL A 6 5.77 -2.31 5.98
CA VAL A 6 4.70 -2.40 4.98
C VAL A 6 3.42 -1.88 5.62
N LEU A 7 2.76 -0.93 4.97
CA LEU A 7 1.44 -0.42 5.38
C LEU A 7 0.40 -0.83 4.36
N VAL A 8 -0.56 -1.64 4.80
CA VAL A 8 -1.71 -2.10 4.00
C VAL A 8 -2.96 -1.35 4.47
N GLU A 9 -3.58 -0.55 3.60
CA GLU A 9 -4.65 0.37 3.98
C GLU A 9 -5.58 0.71 2.79
N ASP A 10 -6.84 1.07 3.04
CA ASP A 10 -7.82 1.45 1.99
C ASP A 10 -7.92 2.97 1.73
N LYS A 11 -7.31 3.80 2.58
CA LYS A 11 -7.29 5.27 2.53
C LYS A 11 -6.00 5.84 1.91
N PRO A 12 -6.06 6.44 0.71
CA PRO A 12 -4.92 7.10 0.07
C PRO A 12 -4.26 8.20 0.93
N GLU A 13 -5.05 8.95 1.71
CA GLU A 13 -4.53 10.04 2.54
C GLU A 13 -3.63 9.53 3.67
N LEU A 14 -3.97 8.37 4.26
CA LEU A 14 -3.15 7.77 5.31
C LEU A 14 -1.85 7.22 4.73
N LEU A 15 -1.92 6.54 3.57
CA LEU A 15 -0.73 6.07 2.86
C LEU A 15 0.23 7.23 2.57
N THR A 16 -0.28 8.34 2.03
CA THR A 16 0.51 9.55 1.75
C THR A 16 1.14 10.12 3.03
N SER A 17 0.35 10.24 4.11
CA SER A 17 0.82 10.82 5.38
C SER A 17 1.93 9.98 6.02
N VAL A 18 1.79 8.65 6.03
CA VAL A 18 2.79 7.76 6.64
C VAL A 18 4.03 7.66 5.75
N ARG A 19 3.87 7.65 4.42
CA ARG A 19 5.00 7.76 3.47
C ARG A 19 5.84 9.00 3.71
N GLY A 20 5.21 10.14 3.96
CA GLY A 20 5.92 11.39 4.30
C GLY A 20 6.77 11.31 5.58
N ARG A 21 6.46 10.38 6.50
CA ARG A 21 7.21 10.19 7.76
C ARG A 21 8.28 9.12 7.67
N LEU A 22 8.01 8.00 6.99
CA LEU A 22 8.90 6.84 6.93
C LEU A 22 9.76 6.80 5.65
N GLY A 23 9.45 7.62 4.64
CA GLY A 23 10.26 7.76 3.44
C GLY A 23 10.45 6.45 2.69
N SER A 24 11.70 6.10 2.39
CA SER A 24 12.07 4.86 1.68
C SER A 24 12.00 3.60 2.54
N ARG A 25 11.76 3.72 3.86
CA ARG A 25 11.61 2.58 4.77
C ARG A 25 10.19 2.04 4.83
N LEU A 26 9.32 2.49 3.91
CA LEU A 26 7.93 2.10 3.84
C LEU A 26 7.57 1.69 2.42
N THR A 27 6.97 0.51 2.31
CA THR A 27 6.15 0.13 1.15
C THR A 27 4.68 0.32 1.51
N THR A 28 3.97 1.03 0.65
CA THR A 28 2.54 1.30 0.76
C THR A 28 1.76 0.34 -0.14
N VAL A 29 0.75 -0.31 0.44
CA VAL A 29 -0.15 -1.23 -0.26
C VAL A 29 -1.57 -0.70 -0.14
N LEU A 30 -2.13 -0.22 -1.25
CA LEU A 30 -3.54 0.16 -1.32
C LEU A 30 -4.37 -1.09 -1.57
N ILE A 31 -5.36 -1.36 -0.73
CA ILE A 31 -6.35 -2.42 -0.97
C ILE A 31 -7.68 -1.81 -1.44
N ARG A 32 -8.22 -2.28 -2.56
CA ARG A 32 -9.56 -1.88 -3.07
C ARG A 32 -10.68 -2.63 -2.34
N GLN A 33 -10.52 -2.79 -1.03
CA GLN A 33 -11.49 -3.40 -0.14
C GLN A 33 -11.62 -2.53 1.11
N GLY A 34 -12.84 -2.10 1.44
CA GLY A 34 -13.11 -1.26 2.61
C GLY A 34 -14.02 -0.08 2.31
N ARG A 35 -14.11 0.84 3.26
CA ARG A 35 -15.00 2.01 3.19
C ARG A 35 -14.55 3.00 2.12
N TYR A 36 -13.25 3.05 1.83
CA TYR A 36 -12.66 4.04 0.93
C TYR A 36 -12.32 3.48 -0.45
N ALA A 37 -12.47 2.17 -0.65
CA ALA A 37 -12.18 1.48 -1.91
C ALA A 37 -12.90 2.10 -3.13
N ALA A 38 -14.17 2.50 -2.98
CA ALA A 38 -14.96 3.09 -4.06
C ALA A 38 -14.49 4.49 -4.49
N MET A 39 -13.64 5.13 -3.69
CA MET A 39 -13.07 6.45 -3.99
C MET A 39 -11.74 6.36 -4.75
N VAL A 40 -11.17 5.15 -4.87
CA VAL A 40 -9.97 4.90 -5.67
C VAL A 40 -10.38 4.72 -7.14
N PRO A 41 -9.81 5.47 -8.10
CA PRO A 41 -10.13 5.31 -9.51
C PRO A 41 -9.87 3.90 -10.04
N THR A 42 -10.69 3.48 -11.01
CA THR A 42 -10.45 2.26 -11.78
C THR A 42 -9.12 2.40 -12.53
N GLY A 43 -8.16 1.53 -12.23
CA GLY A 43 -6.76 1.68 -12.68
C GLY A 43 -5.77 1.91 -11.54
N GLY A 44 -6.26 2.17 -10.33
CA GLY A 44 -5.44 2.38 -9.14
C GLY A 44 -5.18 3.86 -8.86
N TRP A 45 -4.19 4.09 -8.01
CA TRP A 45 -3.72 5.41 -7.62
C TRP A 45 -2.19 5.36 -7.52
N ASP A 46 -1.51 6.26 -8.23
CA ASP A 46 -0.04 6.23 -8.37
C ASP A 46 0.73 6.55 -7.07
N GLY A 47 0.03 6.92 -6.00
CA GLY A 47 0.66 7.23 -4.71
C GLY A 47 0.91 6.02 -3.82
N ALA A 48 0.45 4.83 -4.20
CA ALA A 48 0.79 3.58 -3.54
C ALA A 48 1.81 2.78 -4.36
N ASP A 49 2.76 2.13 -3.69
CA ASP A 49 3.77 1.31 -4.37
C ASP A 49 3.14 0.03 -4.96
N ILE A 50 2.12 -0.52 -4.29
CA ILE A 50 1.36 -1.69 -4.72
C ILE A 50 -0.13 -1.40 -4.56
N THR A 51 -0.94 -1.85 -5.52
CA THR A 51 -2.41 -1.85 -5.37
C THR A 51 -2.96 -3.26 -5.57
N LEU A 52 -3.79 -3.73 -4.65
CA LEU A 52 -4.46 -5.03 -4.67
C LEU A 52 -5.98 -4.88 -4.67
N ASP A 53 -6.71 -5.86 -5.20
CA ASP A 53 -8.17 -5.83 -5.20
C ASP A 53 -8.75 -6.20 -3.83
N GLN A 54 -8.16 -7.22 -3.20
CA GLN A 54 -8.61 -7.75 -1.92
C GLN A 54 -7.42 -8.08 -1.01
N ILE A 55 -7.66 -8.12 0.29
CA ILE A 55 -6.60 -8.42 1.28
C ILE A 55 -5.97 -9.80 1.07
N GLY A 56 -6.74 -10.77 0.54
CA GLY A 56 -6.27 -12.12 0.26
C GLY A 56 -5.19 -12.19 -0.83
N ASP A 57 -5.12 -11.20 -1.72
CA ASP A 57 -4.11 -11.17 -2.79
C ASP A 57 -2.68 -11.01 -2.24
N LEU A 58 -2.53 -10.56 -0.98
CA LEU A 58 -1.24 -10.56 -0.28
C LEU A 58 -0.59 -11.94 -0.23
N CYS A 59 -1.38 -13.02 -0.21
CA CYS A 59 -0.85 -14.39 -0.17
C CYS A 59 -0.13 -14.78 -1.45
N ALA A 60 -0.31 -14.04 -2.55
CA ALA A 60 0.42 -14.23 -3.79
C ALA A 60 1.77 -13.48 -3.81
N LEU A 61 2.00 -12.57 -2.87
CA LEU A 61 3.23 -11.80 -2.75
C LEU A 61 4.23 -12.51 -1.84
N ASN A 62 5.50 -12.24 -2.08
CA ASN A 62 6.62 -12.66 -1.26
C ASN A 62 7.41 -11.45 -0.75
N LEU A 63 8.38 -11.69 0.13
CA LEU A 63 9.14 -10.61 0.77
C LEU A 63 9.81 -9.67 -0.25
N ALA A 64 10.32 -10.18 -1.37
CA ALA A 64 11.03 -9.39 -2.38
C ALA A 64 10.13 -8.35 -3.05
N ASP A 65 8.82 -8.60 -3.13
CA ASP A 65 7.85 -7.69 -3.74
C ASP A 65 7.69 -6.39 -2.92
N PHE A 66 8.08 -6.40 -1.63
CA PHE A 66 8.05 -5.22 -0.76
C PHE A 66 9.39 -4.47 -0.71
N TRP A 67 10.37 -4.82 -1.54
CA TRP A 67 11.66 -4.11 -1.60
C TRP A 67 11.83 -3.35 -2.92
N LEU A 68 10.72 -3.01 -3.60
CA LEU A 68 10.72 -2.18 -4.81
C LEU A 68 11.49 -0.88 -4.55
N ARG A 69 12.62 -0.71 -5.23
CA ARG A 69 13.48 0.48 -5.18
C ARG A 69 13.08 1.47 -6.26
#